data_AF-A0A6G0WGX4-F1
#
_entry.id   AF-A0A6G0WGX4-F1
#
_cell.length_a   1.000
_cell.length_b   1.000
_cell.length_c   1.000
_cell.angle_alpha   90.00
_cell.angle_beta   90.00
_cell.angle_gamma   90.00
#
_symmetry.space_group_name_H-M   'P 1'
#
loop_
_entity.id
_entity.type
_entity.pdbx_description
1 polymer ?
#
loop_
_entity_poly.entity_id
_entity_poly.type
_entity_poly.pdbx_seq_one_letter_code
_entity_poly.pdbx_strand_id
1 'polypeptide(L)'
;MTTKQRTAFINWHDEMTNNNYTFNFKKELEEYCSSDVDILRRGCLEQFLAVCNIDPFKYITIASVCMAIYRQSDLSNSTIAVIKNVKKEKFSDESIKWLKSKILNGNKNIKYTLNGGEAVICGAKVDGYDVSEKKCISIMDVSGMAVRIASTRMIQTPLIKTP
;
A
#
# COMPACT_ATOMS: atom_id res chain seq x y z
N MET A 1 -18.38 8.63 52.39
CA MET A 1 -17.17 8.00 52.98
C MET A 1 -17.44 7.78 54.47
N THR A 2 -17.27 6.55 54.96
CA THR A 2 -17.47 6.26 56.40
C THR A 2 -16.38 6.89 57.25
N THR A 3 -16.64 7.13 58.53
CA THR A 3 -15.65 7.70 59.47
C THR A 3 -14.37 6.86 59.51
N LYS A 4 -14.52 5.52 59.48
CA LYS A 4 -13.40 4.57 59.46
C LYS A 4 -12.53 4.71 58.20
N GLN A 5 -13.15 4.78 57.02
CA GLN A 5 -12.42 4.96 55.76
C GLN A 5 -11.70 6.32 55.71
N ARG A 6 -12.34 7.37 56.23
CA ARG A 6 -11.72 8.70 56.33
C ARG A 6 -10.47 8.67 57.19
N THR A 7 -10.55 8.09 58.39
CA THR A 7 -9.39 8.00 59.30
C THR A 7 -8.25 7.19 58.68
N ALA A 8 -8.57 6.08 58.00
CA ALA A 8 -7.56 5.27 57.31
C ALA A 8 -6.85 6.06 56.20
N PHE A 9 -7.59 6.84 55.40
CA PHE A 9 -7.02 7.67 54.35
C PHE A 9 -6.11 8.77 54.92
N ILE A 10 -6.54 9.46 55.98
CA ILE A 10 -5.74 10.52 56.61
C ILE A 10 -4.43 9.94 57.15
N ASN A 11 -4.50 8.82 57.88
CA ASN A 11 -3.30 8.17 58.42
C ASN A 11 -2.30 7.79 57.32
N TRP A 12 -2.79 7.24 56.20
CA TRP A 12 -1.94 6.91 55.04
C TRP A 12 -1.32 8.16 54.40
N HIS A 13 -2.11 9.22 54.23
CA HIS A 13 -1.63 10.48 53.64
C HIS A 13 -0.53 11.11 54.51
N ASP A 14 -0.74 11.12 55.83
CA ASP A 14 0.22 11.64 56.79
C ASP A 14 1.51 10.81 56.79
N GLU A 15 1.41 9.48 56.72
CA GLU A 15 2.56 8.57 56.58
C GLU A 15 3.37 8.88 55.31
N MET A 16 2.71 9.02 54.16
CA MET A 16 3.38 9.36 52.91
C MET A 16 4.07 10.73 52.96
N THR A 17 3.40 11.72 53.55
CA THR A 17 3.95 13.07 53.72
C THR A 17 5.16 13.06 54.66
N ASN A 18 5.10 12.30 55.75
CA ASN A 18 6.21 12.12 56.70
C ASN A 18 7.41 11.40 56.04
N ASN A 19 7.15 10.51 55.08
CA ASN A 19 8.18 9.87 54.25
C ASN A 19 8.69 10.78 53.13
N ASN A 20 8.34 12.07 53.14
CA ASN A 20 8.75 13.08 52.16
C ASN A 20 8.29 12.76 50.71
N TYR A 21 7.20 12.00 50.57
CA TYR A 21 6.60 11.71 49.27
C TYR A 21 5.94 12.96 48.70
N THR A 22 6.26 13.30 47.44
CA THR A 22 5.65 14.43 46.73
C THR A 22 4.54 13.95 45.80
N PHE A 23 3.30 14.30 46.13
CA PHE A 23 2.14 14.01 45.28
C PHE A 23 2.14 14.91 44.03
N ASN A 24 2.62 14.36 42.91
CA ASN A 24 2.57 15.04 41.62
C ASN A 24 1.49 14.39 40.74
N PHE A 25 0.25 14.84 40.93
CA PHE A 25 -0.91 14.28 40.23
C PHE A 25 -0.80 14.34 38.71
N LYS A 26 -0.10 15.34 38.15
CA LYS A 26 0.07 15.43 36.70
C LYS A 26 0.92 14.26 36.19
N LYS A 27 2.03 13.99 36.86
CA LYS A 27 2.93 12.89 36.52
C LYS A 27 2.25 11.53 36.75
N GLU A 28 1.60 11.36 37.90
CA GLU A 28 0.90 10.11 38.24
C GLU A 28 -0.22 9.80 37.23
N LEU A 29 -0.96 10.82 36.79
CA LEU A 29 -2.00 10.65 35.76
C LEU A 29 -1.43 10.24 34.41
N GLU A 30 -0.32 10.87 33.99
CA GLU A 30 0.36 10.56 32.74
C GLU A 30 0.92 9.13 32.73
N GLU A 31 1.55 8.71 33.84
CA GLU A 31 2.07 7.35 34.03
C GLU A 31 0.94 6.32 34.04
N TYR A 32 -0.17 6.63 34.72
CA TYR A 32 -1.36 5.79 34.74
C TYR A 32 -1.93 5.59 33.32
N CYS A 33 -2.17 6.67 32.58
CA CYS A 33 -2.70 6.59 31.22
C CYS A 33 -1.77 5.82 30.27
N SER A 34 -0.46 6.02 30.39
CA SER A 34 0.53 5.32 29.57
C SER A 34 0.53 3.81 29.86
N SER A 35 0.46 3.44 31.14
CA SER A 35 0.38 2.05 31.58
C SER A 35 -0.92 1.38 31.09
N ASP A 36 -2.05 2.06 31.20
CA ASP A 36 -3.36 1.54 30.78
C ASP A 36 -3.39 1.24 29.27
N VAL A 37 -2.92 2.18 28.44
CA VAL A 37 -2.84 1.98 26.99
C VAL A 37 -1.88 0.85 26.63
N ASP A 38 -0.75 0.72 27.34
CA ASP A 38 0.21 -0.37 27.10
C ASP A 38 -0.38 -1.74 27.45
N ILE A 39 -1.07 -1.86 28.58
CA ILE A 39 -1.76 -3.09 28.99
C ILE A 39 -2.83 -3.48 27.97
N LEU A 40 -3.67 -2.53 27.56
CA LEU A 40 -4.71 -2.77 26.55
C LEU A 40 -4.12 -3.19 25.20
N ARG A 41 -3.02 -2.55 24.79
CA ARG A 41 -2.32 -2.88 23.55
C ARG A 41 -1.74 -4.29 23.59
N ARG A 42 -1.05 -4.66 24.68
CA ARG A 42 -0.46 -5.99 24.85
C ARG A 42 -1.54 -7.07 24.87
N GLY A 43 -2.60 -6.88 25.66
CA GLY A 43 -3.71 -7.83 25.73
C GLY A 43 -4.39 -8.05 24.37
N CYS A 44 -4.60 -6.97 23.61
CA CYS A 44 -5.15 -7.06 22.25
C CYS A 44 -4.20 -7.82 21.32
N LEU A 45 -2.91 -7.50 21.31
CA LEU A 45 -1.93 -8.19 20.45
C LEU A 45 -1.82 -9.68 20.76
N GLU A 46 -1.77 -10.06 22.04
CA GLU A 46 -1.67 -11.46 22.47
C GLU A 46 -2.86 -12.27 21.97
N GLN A 47 -4.09 -11.75 22.09
CA GLN A 47 -5.29 -12.46 21.65
C GLN A 47 -5.34 -12.68 20.13
N PHE A 48 -5.02 -11.66 19.33
CA PHE A 48 -5.16 -11.73 17.88
C PHE A 48 -3.95 -12.38 17.18
N LEU A 49 -2.73 -12.16 17.66
CA LEU A 49 -1.55 -12.78 17.07
C LEU A 49 -1.45 -14.27 17.41
N ALA A 50 -1.77 -14.68 18.65
CA ALA A 50 -1.66 -16.09 19.04
C ALA A 50 -2.68 -16.98 18.31
N VAL A 51 -3.89 -16.46 18.06
CA VAL A 51 -4.98 -17.26 17.48
C VAL A 51 -5.02 -17.14 15.95
N CYS A 52 -4.82 -15.95 15.40
CA CYS A 52 -5.09 -15.68 13.98
C CYS A 52 -3.87 -15.23 13.19
N ASN A 53 -2.72 -14.99 13.83
CA ASN A 53 -1.51 -14.42 13.21
C ASN A 53 -1.79 -13.12 12.42
N ILE A 54 -2.74 -12.31 12.91
CA ILE A 54 -3.12 -11.02 12.33
C ILE A 54 -2.86 -9.93 13.36
N ASP A 55 -2.28 -8.82 12.91
CA ASP A 55 -2.16 -7.60 13.70
C ASP A 55 -3.49 -6.82 13.67
N PRO A 56 -4.21 -6.71 14.81
CA PRO A 56 -5.52 -6.05 14.87
C PRO A 56 -5.42 -4.54 14.61
N PHE A 57 -4.26 -3.91 14.86
CA PHE A 57 -4.09 -2.46 14.71
C PHE A 57 -3.85 -2.02 13.26
N LYS A 58 -3.71 -2.96 12.31
CA LYS A 58 -3.76 -2.65 10.87
C LYS A 58 -5.16 -2.30 10.37
N TYR A 59 -6.17 -2.52 11.20
CA TYR A 59 -7.57 -2.38 10.87
C TYR A 59 -8.23 -1.39 11.84
N ILE A 60 -9.09 -0.53 11.32
CA ILE A 60 -9.71 0.55 12.10
C ILE A 60 -10.80 0.00 13.04
N THR A 61 -11.47 -1.08 12.63
CA THR A 61 -12.62 -1.64 13.37
C THR A 61 -12.46 -3.13 13.60
N ILE A 62 -13.01 -3.62 14.72
CA ILE A 62 -12.98 -5.05 15.05
C ILE A 62 -13.67 -5.91 13.97
N ALA A 63 -14.75 -5.40 13.35
CA ALA A 63 -15.41 -6.08 12.24
C ALA A 63 -14.48 -6.29 11.03
N SER A 64 -13.62 -5.31 10.74
CA SER A 64 -12.65 -5.44 9.65
C SER A 64 -11.53 -6.44 9.96
N VAL A 65 -11.12 -6.56 11.23
CA VAL A 65 -10.22 -7.63 11.71
C VAL A 65 -10.89 -8.99 11.55
N CYS A 66 -12.10 -9.17 12.07
CA CYS A 66 -12.85 -10.43 11.97
C CYS A 66 -13.05 -10.87 10.53
N MET A 67 -13.35 -9.93 9.62
CA MET A 67 -13.46 -10.23 8.19
C MET A 67 -12.11 -10.63 7.58
N ALA A 68 -10.99 -10.05 8.03
CA ALA A 68 -9.66 -10.46 7.59
C ALA A 68 -9.33 -11.88 8.06
N ILE A 69 -9.66 -12.21 9.32
CA ILE A 69 -9.52 -13.56 9.88
C ILE A 69 -10.34 -14.56 9.06
N TYR A 70 -11.64 -14.28 8.86
CA TYR A 70 -12.54 -15.13 8.08
C TYR A 70 -12.01 -15.40 6.66
N ARG A 71 -11.49 -14.37 5.99
CA ARG A 71 -10.88 -14.51 4.65
C ARG A 71 -9.59 -15.35 4.65
N GLN A 72 -8.88 -15.41 5.77
CA GLN A 72 -7.62 -16.16 5.89
C GLN A 72 -7.85 -17.62 6.31
N SER A 73 -8.74 -17.89 7.26
CA SER A 73 -8.93 -19.23 7.84
C SER A 73 -10.06 -20.02 7.19
N ASP A 74 -11.19 -19.38 6.91
CA ASP A 74 -12.46 -20.09 6.66
C ASP A 74 -12.89 -20.01 5.19
N LEU A 75 -12.34 -19.06 4.43
CA LEU A 75 -12.67 -18.90 3.04
C LEU A 75 -11.84 -19.85 2.17
N SER A 76 -12.52 -20.72 1.42
CA SER A 76 -11.82 -21.61 0.48
C SER A 76 -11.09 -20.80 -0.60
N ASN A 77 -9.92 -21.29 -1.02
CA ASN A 77 -8.93 -20.60 -1.88
C ASN A 77 -9.45 -20.06 -3.24
N SER A 78 -10.74 -20.25 -3.55
CA SER A 78 -11.34 -19.95 -4.85
C SER A 78 -12.75 -19.34 -4.79
N THR A 79 -13.28 -18.96 -3.61
CA THR A 79 -14.67 -18.47 -3.50
C THR A 79 -14.82 -16.96 -3.67
N ILE A 80 -13.81 -16.17 -3.28
CA ILE A 80 -13.79 -14.72 -3.48
C ILE A 80 -12.43 -14.36 -4.05
N ALA A 81 -12.40 -13.64 -5.17
CA ALA A 81 -11.16 -13.09 -5.69
C ALA A 81 -10.61 -12.09 -4.67
N VAL A 82 -9.68 -12.52 -3.81
CA VAL A 82 -8.71 -11.61 -3.22
C VAL A 82 -7.90 -11.10 -4.40
N ILE A 83 -8.36 -10.01 -5.01
CA ILE A 83 -7.64 -9.33 -6.08
C ILE A 83 -6.33 -8.89 -5.43
N LYS A 84 -5.27 -9.66 -5.64
CA LYS A 84 -3.92 -9.19 -5.38
C LYS A 84 -3.82 -7.89 -6.16
N ASN A 85 -3.58 -6.77 -5.49
CA ASN A 85 -3.34 -5.49 -6.13
C ASN A 85 -2.05 -5.60 -6.94
N VAL A 86 -2.14 -6.25 -8.10
CA VAL A 86 -1.06 -6.30 -9.08
C VAL A 86 -0.89 -4.85 -9.49
N LYS A 87 0.30 -4.29 -9.28
CA LYS A 87 0.63 -2.93 -9.74
C LYS A 87 0.30 -2.88 -11.24
N LYS A 88 -0.83 -2.27 -11.59
CA LYS A 88 -1.18 -2.02 -12.99
C LYS A 88 -0.21 -0.96 -13.48
N GLU A 89 0.49 -1.27 -14.57
CA GLU A 89 1.34 -0.30 -15.24
C GLU A 89 0.47 0.89 -15.69
N LYS A 90 0.96 2.11 -15.45
CA LYS A 90 0.20 3.33 -15.74
C LYS A 90 0.37 3.66 -17.22
N PHE A 91 -0.74 3.80 -17.94
CA PHE A 91 -0.79 4.31 -19.31
C PHE A 91 -1.81 5.45 -19.41
N SER A 92 -1.63 6.34 -20.37
CA SER A 92 -2.60 7.41 -20.66
C SER A 92 -3.75 6.88 -21.53
N ASP A 93 -4.98 7.27 -21.23
CA ASP A 93 -6.15 6.91 -22.06
C ASP A 93 -6.03 7.44 -23.49
N GLU A 94 -5.38 8.59 -23.68
CA GLU A 94 -5.14 9.20 -24.99
C GLU A 94 -4.19 8.34 -25.83
N SER A 95 -3.14 7.83 -25.18
CA SER A 95 -2.15 6.95 -25.81
C SER A 95 -2.79 5.67 -26.37
N ILE A 96 -3.68 5.05 -25.59
CA ILE A 96 -4.40 3.84 -25.99
C ILE A 96 -5.40 4.11 -27.12
N LYS A 97 -6.16 5.22 -27.03
CA LYS A 97 -7.13 5.58 -28.08
C LYS A 97 -6.44 5.81 -29.43
N TRP A 98 -5.29 6.48 -29.42
CA TRP A 98 -4.52 6.72 -30.63
C TRP A 98 -3.96 5.42 -31.24
N LEU A 99 -3.39 4.53 -30.42
CA LEU A 99 -2.89 3.23 -30.87
C LEU A 99 -4.01 2.37 -31.47
N LYS A 100 -5.19 2.35 -30.85
CA LYS A 100 -6.38 1.68 -31.38
C LYS A 100 -6.81 2.25 -32.73
N SER A 101 -6.81 3.58 -32.89
CA SER A 101 -7.12 4.23 -34.16
C SER A 101 -6.16 3.79 -35.28
N LYS A 102 -4.86 3.63 -34.99
CA LYS A 102 -3.88 3.13 -35.97
C LYS A 102 -4.11 1.69 -36.39
N ILE A 103 -4.50 0.82 -35.45
CA ILE A 103 -4.84 -0.57 -35.75
C ILE A 103 -6.08 -0.64 -36.64
N LEU A 104 -7.11 0.14 -36.32
CA LEU A 104 -8.34 0.24 -37.11
C LEU A 104 -8.08 0.77 -38.53
N ASN A 105 -7.13 1.70 -38.67
CA ASN A 105 -6.74 2.28 -39.97
C ASN A 105 -5.76 1.42 -40.79
N GLY A 106 -5.55 0.14 -40.41
CA GLY A 106 -4.84 -0.84 -41.24
C GLY A 106 -3.52 -1.37 -40.66
N ASN A 107 -2.98 -0.78 -39.59
CA ASN A 107 -1.72 -1.24 -38.99
C ASN A 107 -1.98 -2.32 -37.93
N LYS A 108 -2.33 -3.54 -38.37
CA LYS A 108 -2.69 -4.67 -37.49
C LYS A 108 -1.53 -5.21 -36.64
N ASN A 109 -0.28 -4.80 -36.93
CA ASN A 109 0.93 -5.37 -36.35
C ASN A 109 1.54 -4.53 -35.22
N ILE A 110 0.76 -3.60 -34.66
CA ILE A 110 1.17 -2.80 -33.50
C ILE A 110 0.93 -3.58 -32.20
N LYS A 111 2.01 -3.83 -31.46
CA LYS A 111 1.98 -4.35 -30.09
C LYS A 111 1.96 -3.19 -29.09
N TYR A 112 1.11 -3.32 -28.08
CA TYR A 112 0.98 -2.37 -26.97
C TYR A 112 0.38 -3.06 -25.74
N THR A 113 0.29 -2.37 -24.60
CA THR A 113 -0.09 -2.92 -23.28
C THR A 113 -1.33 -3.83 -23.30
N LEU A 114 -2.36 -3.50 -24.08
CA LEU A 114 -3.61 -4.30 -24.16
C LEU A 114 -3.70 -5.26 -25.36
N ASN A 115 -2.64 -5.36 -26.18
CA ASN A 115 -2.61 -6.20 -27.38
C ASN A 115 -1.24 -6.88 -27.53
N GLY A 116 -0.98 -7.89 -26.68
CA GLY A 116 0.25 -8.66 -26.71
C GLY A 116 1.39 -8.13 -25.84
N GLY A 117 1.14 -7.10 -25.02
CA GLY A 117 2.08 -6.54 -24.04
C GLY A 117 2.98 -5.44 -24.59
N GLU A 118 3.62 -4.67 -23.69
CA GLU A 118 4.59 -3.64 -24.04
C GLU A 118 5.89 -4.26 -24.56
N ALA A 119 6.44 -3.71 -25.64
CA ALA A 119 7.72 -4.12 -26.15
C ALA A 119 8.85 -3.46 -25.34
N VAL A 120 9.90 -4.23 -25.04
CA VAL A 120 11.13 -3.69 -24.45
C VAL A 120 12.16 -3.57 -25.57
N ILE A 121 12.63 -2.35 -25.80
CA ILE A 121 13.58 -2.02 -26.86
C ILE A 121 14.76 -1.30 -26.21
N CYS A 122 15.97 -1.83 -26.41
CA CYS A 122 17.20 -1.33 -25.79
C CYS A 122 17.11 -1.17 -24.26
N GLY A 123 16.38 -2.07 -23.59
CA GLY A 123 16.20 -2.05 -22.13
C GLY A 123 15.12 -1.10 -21.61
N ALA A 124 14.46 -0.32 -22.48
CA ALA A 124 13.35 0.56 -22.12
C ALA A 124 12.01 0.03 -22.67
N LYS A 125 10.93 0.17 -21.89
CA LYS A 125 9.56 -0.11 -22.34
C LYS A 125 9.07 1.02 -23.24
N VAL A 126 8.38 0.66 -24.33
CA VAL A 126 7.77 1.63 -25.25
C VAL A 126 6.26 1.49 -25.29
N ASP A 127 5.55 2.60 -25.50
CA ASP A 127 4.08 2.65 -25.50
C ASP A 127 3.47 1.82 -26.64
N GLY A 128 4.14 1.79 -27.79
CA GLY A 128 3.75 0.94 -28.92
C GLY A 128 4.94 0.52 -29.79
N TYR A 129 4.82 -0.64 -30.42
CA TYR A 129 5.84 -1.15 -31.35
C TYR A 129 5.20 -1.77 -32.59
N ASP A 130 5.59 -1.26 -33.76
CA ASP A 130 5.21 -1.86 -35.04
C ASP A 130 6.25 -2.92 -35.44
N VAL A 131 5.82 -4.18 -35.44
CA VAL A 131 6.67 -5.33 -35.77
C VAL A 131 7.07 -5.36 -37.24
N SER A 132 6.20 -4.87 -38.13
CA SER A 132 6.44 -4.91 -39.58
C SER A 132 7.45 -3.86 -40.01
N GLU A 133 7.32 -2.66 -39.48
CA GLU A 133 8.18 -1.53 -39.84
C GLU A 133 9.41 -1.39 -38.92
N LYS A 134 9.49 -2.18 -37.85
CA LYS A 134 10.47 -2.08 -36.76
C LYS A 134 10.55 -0.64 -36.21
N LYS A 135 9.38 -0.04 -35.97
CA LYS A 135 9.25 1.33 -35.47
C LYS A 135 8.77 1.34 -34.03
N CYS A 136 9.48 2.10 -33.21
CA CYS A 136 9.08 2.41 -31.85
C CYS A 136 8.10 3.59 -31.87
N ILE A 137 7.08 3.53 -31.03
CA ILE A 137 6.11 4.60 -30.81
C ILE A 137 6.21 4.96 -29.34
N SER A 138 6.70 6.17 -29.06
CA SER A 138 6.63 6.80 -27.74
C SER A 138 5.72 8.03 -27.85
N ILE A 139 4.71 8.10 -27.00
CA ILE A 139 3.77 9.22 -26.96
C ILE A 139 4.27 10.19 -25.88
N MET A 140 4.90 11.27 -26.33
CA MET A 140 5.35 12.34 -25.43
C MET A 140 4.17 13.30 -25.21
N ASP A 141 3.74 13.45 -23.95
CA ASP A 141 2.77 14.47 -23.57
C ASP A 141 3.34 15.85 -23.90
N VAL A 142 2.67 16.56 -24.79
CA VAL A 142 2.92 17.99 -25.03
C VAL A 142 1.68 18.72 -24.55
N SER A 143 1.83 19.43 -23.44
CA SER A 143 0.85 20.40 -22.95
C SER A 143 0.52 21.39 -24.09
N GLY A 144 -0.62 21.20 -24.74
CA GLY A 144 -1.08 22.04 -25.85
C GLY A 144 -1.16 21.32 -27.20
N MET A 145 -2.31 20.67 -27.43
CA MET A 145 -3.00 20.51 -28.73
C MET A 145 -2.24 19.87 -29.93
N ALA A 146 -1.06 19.29 -29.73
CA ALA A 146 -0.37 18.53 -30.77
C ALA A 146 0.38 17.32 -30.18
N VAL A 147 -0.10 16.11 -30.49
CA VAL A 147 0.61 14.86 -30.18
C VAL A 147 1.86 14.78 -31.07
N ARG A 148 3.04 15.07 -30.51
CA ARG A 148 4.31 14.81 -31.20
C ARG A 148 4.66 13.33 -31.07
N ILE A 149 4.46 12.60 -32.16
CA ILE A 149 4.84 11.20 -32.24
C ILE A 149 6.30 11.16 -32.71
N ALA A 150 7.22 10.83 -31.80
CA ALA A 150 8.57 10.47 -32.19
C ALA A 150 8.54 9.04 -32.74
N SER A 151 8.49 8.89 -34.07
CA SER A 151 8.66 7.60 -34.73
C SER A 151 10.11 7.50 -35.22
N THR A 152 10.92 6.81 -34.43
CA THR A 152 12.33 6.58 -34.79
C THR A 152 12.44 5.19 -35.43
N ARG A 153 12.95 5.15 -36.66
CA ARG A 153 13.31 3.87 -37.29
C ARG A 153 14.54 3.33 -36.58
N MET A 154 14.46 2.10 -36.06
CA MET A 154 15.60 1.43 -35.46
C MET A 154 16.65 1.18 -36.55
N ILE A 155 17.69 2.03 -36.61
CA ILE A 155 18.91 1.70 -37.33
C ILE A 155 19.62 0.68 -36.45
N GLN A 156 19.55 -0.58 -36.86
CA GLN A 156 20.26 -1.67 -36.19
C GLN A 156 21.75 -1.49 -36.51
N THR A 157 22.45 -0.61 -35.77
CA THR A 157 23.91 -0.61 -35.78
C THR A 157 24.37 -1.93 -35.19
N PRO A 158 25.14 -2.75 -35.91
CA PRO A 158 25.66 -3.98 -35.36
C PRO A 158 26.56 -3.59 -34.18
N LEU A 159 26.25 -4.15 -33.01
CA LEU A 159 27.16 -4.12 -31.87
C LEU A 159 28.46 -4.79 -32.31
N ILE A 160 29.47 -3.99 -32.61
CA ILE A 160 30.84 -4.46 -32.73
C ILE A 160 31.22 -4.97 -31.34
N LYS A 161 31.20 -6.29 -31.17
CA LYS A 161 31.90 -6.93 -30.05
C LYS A 161 33.38 -6.67 -30.28
N THR A 162 33.96 -5.76 -29.52
CA THR A 162 35.41 -5.69 -29.37
C THR A 162 35.89 -6.92 -28.59
N PRO A 163 37.06 -7.48 -28.95
CA PRO A 163 37.60 -8.72 -28.37
C PRO A 163 37.96 -8.59 -26.88
#